data_AF-A0A8T6USK5-F1
#
_entry.id   AF-A0A8T6USK5-F1
#
_cell.length_a   1.000
_cell.length_b   1.000
_cell.length_c   1.000
_cell.angle_alpha   90.00
_cell.angle_beta   90.00
_cell.angle_gamma   90.00
#
_symmetry.space_group_name_H-M   'P 1'
#
loop_
_entity.id
_entity.type
_entity.pdbx_description
1 polymer ?
#
loop_
_entity_poly.entity_id
_entity_poly.type
_entity_poly.pdbx_seq_one_letter_code
_entity_poly.pdbx_strand_id
1 'polypeptide(L)'
;KFPNNSKDLIFFLPRIRKAYDPEDMFERAKEAKERYGVRVMFIDSGQKLVHDVQRDASLPHVIGDLISRLVVFADQEELIVWLVWHLKKEDEGIPLKALGPGMLRDSGRLWQETHGLMFIYRSIRDEGITRIQENYLKISAARRT
;
A
#
# COMPACT_ATOMS: atom_id res chain seq x y z
N LYS A 1 5.40 21.72 26.41
CA LYS A 1 6.35 21.31 25.34
C LYS A 1 6.92 19.97 25.75
N PHE A 2 6.67 18.91 24.99
CA PHE A 2 7.23 17.60 25.32
C PHE A 2 8.74 17.63 25.11
N PRO A 3 9.54 17.06 26.02
CA PRO A 3 10.98 16.95 25.85
C PRO A 3 11.26 16.00 24.68
N ASN A 4 11.86 16.54 23.62
CA ASN A 4 12.13 15.87 22.35
C ASN A 4 13.43 15.03 22.47
N ASN A 5 13.40 14.01 23.33
CA ASN A 5 14.56 13.14 23.58
C ASN A 5 14.42 11.74 22.97
N SER A 6 13.33 11.48 22.28
CA SER A 6 13.13 10.24 21.54
C SER A 6 13.57 10.43 20.09
N LYS A 7 14.18 9.39 19.53
CA LYS A 7 14.36 9.18 18.09
C LYS A 7 12.98 8.98 17.42
N ASP A 8 12.06 9.91 17.67
CA ASP A 8 10.67 9.80 17.28
C ASP A 8 10.57 9.88 15.76
N LEU A 9 9.75 9.00 15.21
CA LEU A 9 9.34 9.04 13.83
C LEU A 9 8.86 10.45 13.50
N ILE A 10 9.57 11.13 12.60
CA ILE A 10 9.15 12.45 12.15
C ILE A 10 8.00 12.24 11.17
N PHE A 11 6.76 12.41 11.67
CA PHE A 11 5.56 12.36 10.84
C PHE A 11 5.33 13.70 10.14
N PHE A 12 5.34 13.68 8.81
CA PHE A 12 4.98 14.84 7.99
C PHE A 12 3.57 14.67 7.44
N LEU A 13 2.69 15.63 7.76
CA LEU A 13 1.37 15.73 7.16
C LEU A 13 1.35 16.94 6.19
N PRO A 14 0.77 16.79 4.99
CA PRO A 14 0.65 17.90 4.04
C PRO A 14 -0.24 19.03 4.61
N ARG A 15 0.18 20.29 4.39
CA ARG A 15 -0.54 21.49 4.87
C ARG A 15 -1.85 21.76 4.11
N ILE A 16 -1.90 21.35 2.85
CA ILE A 16 -3.07 21.48 1.98
C ILE A 16 -3.49 20.08 1.57
N ARG A 17 -4.79 19.81 1.66
CA ARG A 17 -5.36 18.53 1.27
C ARG A 17 -5.43 18.47 -0.27
N LYS A 18 -4.30 18.21 -0.91
CA LYS A 18 -4.24 17.80 -2.33
C LYS A 18 -4.58 16.30 -2.39
N ALA A 19 -5.82 15.97 -2.03
CA ALA A 19 -6.23 14.59 -2.02
C ALA A 19 -6.09 14.02 -3.43
N TYR A 20 -5.45 12.85 -3.55
CA TYR A 20 -5.43 12.03 -4.76
C TYR A 20 -4.63 12.59 -5.95
N ASP A 21 -3.66 13.50 -5.71
CA ASP A 21 -2.68 13.93 -6.71
C ASP A 21 -1.38 13.10 -6.57
N PRO A 22 -1.10 12.16 -7.49
CA PRO A 22 0.13 11.36 -7.44
C PRO A 22 1.40 12.19 -7.58
N GLU A 23 1.37 13.34 -8.29
CA GLU A 23 2.56 14.16 -8.48
C GLU A 23 3.00 14.82 -7.18
N ASP A 24 2.06 15.41 -6.44
CA ASP A 24 2.36 16.00 -5.13
C ASP A 24 2.92 14.94 -4.17
N MET A 25 2.38 13.71 -4.21
CA MET A 25 2.91 12.61 -3.41
C MET A 25 4.37 12.29 -3.77
N PHE A 26 4.72 12.23 -5.07
CA PHE A 26 6.10 11.99 -5.51
C PHE A 26 7.04 13.12 -5.10
N GLU A 27 6.63 14.37 -5.30
CA GLU A 27 7.41 15.55 -4.89
C GLU A 27 7.68 15.54 -3.37
N ARG A 28 6.67 15.22 -2.56
CA ARG A 28 6.80 15.16 -1.10
C ARG A 28 7.69 14.01 -0.64
N ALA A 29 7.60 12.86 -1.28
CA ALA A 29 8.46 11.73 -0.97
C ALA A 29 9.93 12.04 -1.30
N LYS A 30 10.18 12.68 -2.45
CA LYS A 30 11.52 13.16 -2.83
C LYS A 30 12.06 14.20 -1.85
N GLU A 31 11.26 15.22 -1.53
CA GLU A 31 11.60 16.24 -0.52
C GLU A 31 11.96 15.60 0.83
N ALA A 32 11.17 14.60 1.26
CA ALA A 32 11.40 13.91 2.52
C ALA A 32 12.68 13.04 2.50
N LYS A 33 12.99 12.40 1.37
CA LYS A 33 14.25 11.67 1.16
C LYS A 33 15.44 12.62 1.27
N GLU A 34 15.41 13.74 0.55
CA GLU A 34 16.51 14.72 0.50
C GLU A 34 16.75 15.39 1.86
N ARG A 35 15.67 15.78 2.56
CA ARG A 35 15.78 16.53 3.82
C ARG A 35 16.01 15.65 5.05
N TYR A 36 15.41 14.47 5.08
CA TYR A 36 15.36 13.64 6.29
C TYR A 36 15.95 12.24 6.10
N GLY A 37 16.45 11.93 4.90
CA GLY A 37 17.02 10.62 4.63
C GLY A 37 15.99 9.49 4.66
N VAL A 38 14.71 9.80 4.40
CA VAL A 38 13.65 8.78 4.32
C VAL A 38 14.03 7.72 3.27
N ARG A 39 13.71 6.47 3.58
CA ARG A 39 13.93 5.30 2.69
C ARG A 39 12.68 4.49 2.43
N VAL A 40 11.59 4.80 3.14
CA VAL A 40 10.35 4.03 3.09
C VAL A 40 9.16 4.98 3.00
N MET A 41 8.27 4.71 2.06
CA MET A 41 6.99 5.39 1.89
C MET A 41 5.86 4.39 2.09
N PHE A 42 4.88 4.75 2.93
CA PHE A 42 3.65 3.97 3.11
C PHE A 42 2.47 4.71 2.48
N ILE A 43 1.79 4.05 1.55
CA ILE A 43 0.57 4.53 0.92
C ILE A 43 -0.58 3.66 1.43
N ASP A 44 -1.37 4.22 2.33
CA ASP A 44 -2.61 3.58 2.78
C ASP A 44 -3.71 3.79 1.73
N SER A 45 -4.40 2.71 1.36
CA SER A 45 -5.56 2.72 0.47
C SER A 45 -5.26 3.25 -0.94
N GLY A 46 -4.37 2.58 -1.68
CA GLY A 46 -3.98 2.97 -3.03
C GLY A 46 -5.13 3.16 -4.02
N GLN A 47 -6.27 2.47 -3.83
CA GLN A 47 -7.47 2.65 -4.65
C GLN A 47 -7.95 4.10 -4.70
N LYS A 48 -7.71 4.86 -3.64
CA LYS A 48 -8.19 6.24 -3.57
C LYS A 48 -7.39 7.15 -4.52
N LEU A 49 -6.15 6.80 -4.84
CA LEU A 49 -5.33 7.56 -5.80
C LEU A 49 -5.89 7.53 -7.23
N VAL A 50 -6.74 6.55 -7.56
CA VAL A 50 -7.33 6.40 -8.90
C VAL A 50 -8.81 6.78 -8.97
N HIS A 51 -9.44 7.05 -7.83
CA HIS A 51 -10.89 7.26 -7.76
C HIS A 51 -11.35 8.56 -8.42
N ASP A 52 -10.52 9.61 -8.41
CA ASP A 52 -10.85 10.92 -8.98
C ASP A 52 -10.49 11.06 -10.47
N VAL A 53 -9.68 10.14 -11.00
CA VAL A 53 -9.25 10.10 -12.42
C VAL A 53 -10.36 9.53 -13.34
N GLN A 54 -11.49 9.11 -12.77
CA GLN A 54 -12.54 8.29 -13.40
C GLN A 54 -13.40 8.94 -14.49
N ARG A 55 -13.08 10.13 -15.01
CA ARG A 55 -13.98 10.76 -15.99
C ARG A 55 -13.94 10.14 -17.39
N ASP A 56 -12.81 9.61 -17.87
CA ASP A 56 -12.67 9.24 -19.30
C ASP A 56 -11.88 7.94 -19.60
N ALA A 57 -11.29 7.27 -18.62
CA ALA A 57 -10.42 6.09 -18.85
C ALA A 57 -10.90 4.83 -18.11
N SER A 58 -10.62 3.66 -18.69
CA SER A 58 -10.90 2.38 -18.01
C SER A 58 -10.04 2.26 -16.73
N LEU A 59 -10.70 2.04 -15.60
CA LEU A 59 -10.07 2.00 -14.27
C LEU A 59 -8.85 1.04 -14.18
N PRO A 60 -8.85 -0.16 -14.78
CA PRO A 60 -7.69 -1.05 -14.72
C PRO A 60 -6.44 -0.49 -15.42
N HIS A 61 -6.63 0.28 -16.50
CA HIS A 61 -5.53 0.91 -17.22
C HIS A 61 -4.91 2.03 -16.38
N VAL A 62 -5.75 2.92 -15.83
CA VAL A 62 -5.32 4.00 -14.94
C VAL A 62 -4.56 3.47 -13.73
N ILE A 63 -5.03 2.37 -13.12
CA ILE A 63 -4.32 1.71 -12.03
C ILE A 63 -2.96 1.20 -12.52
N GLY A 64 -2.92 0.48 -13.64
CA GLY A 64 -1.67 -0.05 -14.19
C GLY A 64 -0.63 1.03 -14.42
N ASP A 65 -1.04 2.14 -15.03
CA ASP A 65 -0.15 3.26 -15.32
C ASP A 65 0.34 3.94 -14.04
N LEU A 66 -0.54 4.17 -13.07
CA LEU A 66 -0.15 4.72 -11.76
C LEU A 66 0.87 3.82 -11.05
N ILE A 67 0.65 2.50 -11.02
CA ILE A 67 1.57 1.55 -10.38
C ILE A 67 2.91 1.51 -11.11
N SER A 68 2.91 1.49 -12.44
CA SER A 68 4.16 1.51 -13.22
C SER A 68 4.98 2.77 -12.92
N ARG A 69 4.32 3.94 -12.85
CA ARG A 69 4.96 5.20 -12.47
C ARG A 69 5.50 5.17 -11.03
N LEU A 70 4.75 4.60 -10.10
CA LEU A 70 5.16 4.40 -8.71
C LEU A 70 6.42 3.55 -8.58
N VAL A 71 6.50 2.45 -9.35
CA VAL A 71 7.65 1.54 -9.37
C VAL A 71 8.88 2.24 -9.93
N VAL A 72 8.74 2.91 -11.08
CA VAL A 72 9.85 3.69 -11.67
C VAL A 72 10.33 4.78 -10.72
N PHE A 73 9.42 5.50 -10.05
CA PHE A 73 9.77 6.49 -9.05
C PHE A 73 10.51 5.87 -7.86
N ALA A 74 10.03 4.74 -7.36
CA ALA A 74 10.65 4.01 -6.25
C ALA A 74 12.09 3.59 -6.59
N ASP A 75 12.32 3.10 -7.80
CA ASP A 75 13.65 2.69 -8.25
C ASP A 75 14.59 3.90 -8.44
N GLN A 76 14.11 4.95 -9.10
CA GLN A 76 14.89 6.18 -9.33
C GLN A 76 15.29 6.87 -8.02
N GLU A 77 14.36 6.91 -7.06
CA GLU A 77 14.59 7.52 -5.76
C GLU A 77 15.06 6.51 -4.71
N GLU A 78 15.43 5.28 -5.06
CA GLU A 78 15.90 4.25 -4.12
C GLU A 78 15.02 4.16 -2.84
N LEU A 79 13.69 4.22 -3.03
CA LEU A 79 12.69 4.20 -1.97
C LEU A 79 11.99 2.84 -1.94
N ILE A 80 11.75 2.32 -0.74
CA ILE A 80 10.84 1.19 -0.53
C ILE A 80 9.42 1.75 -0.44
N VAL A 81 8.56 1.36 -1.37
CA VAL A 81 7.15 1.77 -1.37
C VAL A 81 6.26 0.61 -0.92
N TRP A 82 5.59 0.81 0.21
CA TRP A 82 4.53 -0.08 0.69
C TRP A 82 3.18 0.47 0.26
N LEU A 83 2.51 -0.25 -0.63
CA LEU A 83 1.17 0.08 -1.11
C LEU A 83 0.14 -0.85 -0.47
N VAL A 84 -0.78 -0.29 0.30
CA VAL A 84 -1.92 -1.04 0.84
C VAL A 84 -3.04 -1.02 -0.19
N TRP A 85 -3.48 -2.22 -0.58
CA TRP A 85 -4.56 -2.40 -1.55
C TRP A 85 -5.63 -3.34 -0.99
N HIS A 86 -6.88 -2.89 -0.94
CA HIS A 86 -8.03 -3.75 -0.68
C HIS A 86 -8.22 -4.84 -1.76
N LEU A 87 -8.68 -6.00 -1.31
CA LEU A 87 -9.13 -7.10 -2.18
C LEU A 87 -10.56 -6.82 -2.67
N LYS A 88 -11.01 -7.58 -3.67
CA LYS A 88 -12.42 -7.63 -4.07
C LYS A 88 -13.27 -8.06 -2.88
N LYS A 89 -14.47 -7.50 -2.78
CA LYS A 89 -15.44 -7.93 -1.77
C LYS A 89 -15.96 -9.30 -2.21
N GLU A 90 -15.64 -10.33 -1.44
CA GLU A 90 -16.21 -11.66 -1.61
C GLU A 90 -17.37 -11.81 -0.61
N ASP A 91 -18.39 -12.56 -0.98
CA ASP A 91 -19.62 -12.71 -0.19
C ASP A 91 -19.41 -13.59 1.06
N GLU A 92 -18.43 -14.50 1.05
CA GLU A 92 -18.10 -15.37 2.19
C GLU A 92 -16.60 -15.62 2.35
N GLY A 93 -16.19 -15.99 3.58
CA GLY A 93 -14.80 -16.04 4.01
C GLY A 93 -13.89 -16.85 3.09
N ILE A 94 -12.94 -16.17 2.46
CA ILE A 94 -11.96 -16.82 1.56
C ILE A 94 -11.02 -17.71 2.38
N PRO A 95 -10.86 -18.99 2.03
CA PRO A 95 -9.85 -19.83 2.65
C PRO A 95 -8.45 -19.32 2.25
N LEU A 96 -7.50 -19.36 3.17
CA LEU A 96 -6.12 -18.92 2.96
C LEU A 96 -5.49 -19.45 1.66
N LYS A 97 -5.78 -20.71 1.29
CA LYS A 97 -5.27 -21.35 0.05
C LYS A 97 -5.82 -20.74 -1.24
N ALA A 98 -6.92 -20.00 -1.17
CA ALA A 98 -7.52 -19.32 -2.31
C ALA A 98 -7.03 -17.87 -2.45
N LEU A 99 -6.23 -17.36 -1.51
CA LEU A 99 -5.62 -16.04 -1.64
C LEU A 99 -4.63 -16.02 -2.81
N GLY A 100 -4.86 -15.11 -3.75
CA GLY A 100 -3.96 -14.95 -4.88
C GLY A 100 -4.21 -13.67 -5.66
N PRO A 101 -3.40 -13.40 -6.69
CA PRO A 101 -3.46 -12.16 -7.46
C PRO A 101 -4.84 -11.85 -8.07
N GLY A 102 -5.63 -12.88 -8.41
CA GLY A 102 -6.98 -12.72 -8.96
C GLY A 102 -7.97 -12.00 -8.03
N MET A 103 -7.67 -11.95 -6.73
CA MET A 103 -8.47 -11.27 -5.72
C MET A 103 -8.16 -9.78 -5.57
N LEU A 104 -7.12 -9.28 -6.22
CA LEU A 104 -6.82 -7.86 -6.21
C LEU A 104 -7.95 -7.10 -6.91
N ARG A 105 -8.44 -6.08 -6.22
CA ARG A 105 -9.53 -5.24 -6.72
C ARG A 105 -9.05 -4.41 -7.92
N ASP A 106 -9.89 -4.34 -8.95
CA ASP A 106 -9.83 -3.40 -10.08
C ASP A 106 -8.59 -3.45 -10.99
N SER A 107 -7.56 -4.27 -10.72
CA SER A 107 -6.45 -4.46 -11.67
C SER A 107 -5.64 -5.74 -11.46
N GLY A 108 -5.72 -6.64 -12.44
CA GLY A 108 -4.76 -7.73 -12.59
C GLY A 108 -3.36 -7.26 -13.00
N ARG A 109 -3.14 -5.97 -13.33
CA ARG A 109 -1.79 -5.47 -13.63
C ARG A 109 -1.00 -5.15 -12.37
N LEU A 110 -1.68 -4.87 -11.25
CA LEU A 110 -1.02 -4.51 -9.99
C LEU A 110 -0.04 -5.58 -9.51
N TRP A 111 -0.35 -6.87 -9.66
CA TRP A 111 0.59 -7.94 -9.29
C TRP A 111 1.74 -8.12 -10.28
N GLN A 112 1.56 -7.74 -11.55
CA GLN A 112 2.58 -7.88 -12.59
C GLN A 112 3.66 -6.81 -12.47
N GLU A 113 3.24 -5.59 -12.09
CA GLU A 113 4.13 -4.43 -12.00
C GLU A 113 4.84 -4.35 -10.63
N THR A 114 4.31 -5.00 -9.58
CA THR A 114 4.89 -4.92 -8.23
C THR A 114 6.01 -5.94 -8.01
N HIS A 115 7.06 -5.53 -7.30
CA HIS A 115 8.19 -6.39 -6.93
C HIS A 115 7.82 -7.53 -5.97
N GLY A 116 6.78 -7.34 -5.17
CA GLY A 116 6.33 -8.31 -4.19
C GLY A 116 4.91 -8.03 -3.76
N LEU A 117 4.17 -9.10 -3.52
CA LEU A 117 2.77 -9.04 -3.10
C LEU A 117 2.61 -9.73 -1.76
N MET A 118 2.18 -8.99 -0.74
CA MET A 118 1.91 -9.53 0.58
C MET A 118 0.42 -9.53 0.86
N PHE A 119 -0.12 -10.68 1.25
CA PHE A 119 -1.51 -10.77 1.71
C PHE A 119 -1.56 -10.81 3.24
N ILE A 120 -2.47 -10.01 3.80
CA ILE A 120 -2.79 -10.04 5.21
C ILE A 120 -4.03 -10.92 5.40
N TYR A 121 -3.85 -12.07 6.04
CA TYR A 121 -4.96 -12.98 6.36
C TYR A 121 -5.23 -13.00 7.85
N ARG A 122 -6.49 -12.77 8.24
CA ARG A 122 -6.94 -12.82 9.64
C ARG A 122 -7.93 -13.97 9.83
N SER A 123 -7.53 -14.98 10.59
CA SER A 123 -8.41 -16.05 11.07
C SER A 123 -8.84 -15.76 12.49
N ILE A 124 -10.12 -16.03 12.81
CA ILE A 124 -10.65 -15.93 14.18
C ILE A 124 -10.31 -17.21 14.98
N ARG A 125 -9.95 -18.31 14.29
CA ARG A 125 -9.80 -19.64 14.88
C ARG A 125 -8.36 -20.04 15.19
N ASP A 126 -7.37 -19.28 14.72
CA ASP A 126 -5.96 -19.69 14.79
C ASP A 126 -5.13 -18.80 15.73
N GLU A 127 -4.18 -19.40 16.43
CA GLU A 127 -3.26 -18.72 17.34
C GLU A 127 -1.99 -18.25 16.60
N GLY A 128 -1.73 -16.93 16.58
CA GLY A 128 -0.42 -16.36 16.26
C GLY A 128 -0.15 -15.88 14.83
N ILE A 129 1.08 -15.41 14.61
CA ILE A 129 1.61 -14.98 13.31
C ILE A 129 2.31 -16.19 12.69
N THR A 130 1.90 -16.60 11.49
CA THR A 130 2.59 -17.67 10.75
C THR A 130 3.02 -17.14 9.39
N ARG A 131 4.33 -17.19 9.13
CA ARG A 131 4.86 -16.97 7.78
C ARG A 131 4.61 -18.25 6.98
N ILE A 132 3.87 -18.13 5.89
CA ILE A 132 3.61 -19.25 4.98
C ILE A 132 4.50 -19.03 3.76
N GLN A 133 5.01 -20.12 3.19
CA GLN A 133 6.17 -20.13 2.28
C GLN A 133 6.05 -19.28 1.00
N GLU A 134 4.89 -18.65 0.73
CA GLU A 134 4.57 -17.94 -0.53
C GLU A 134 4.02 -16.51 -0.35
N ASN A 135 4.71 -15.64 0.41
CA ASN A 135 4.33 -14.21 0.58
C ASN A 135 3.03 -13.93 1.38
N TYR A 136 2.56 -14.89 2.17
CA TYR A 136 1.41 -14.67 3.07
C TYR A 136 1.89 -14.25 4.46
N LEU A 137 1.38 -13.12 4.94
CA LEU A 137 1.47 -12.73 6.34
C LEU A 137 0.12 -13.02 7.01
N LYS A 138 0.04 -14.15 7.72
CA LYS A 138 -1.09 -14.44 8.58
C LYS A 138 -0.96 -13.62 9.86
N ILE A 139 -1.92 -12.74 10.13
CA ILE A 139 -2.00 -11.95 11.36
C ILE A 139 -3.22 -12.43 12.16
N SER A 140 -2.99 -13.20 13.22
CA SER A 140 -4.04 -13.46 14.20
C SER A 140 -4.26 -12.25 15.09
N ALA A 141 -5.52 -11.94 15.34
CA ALA A 141 -5.88 -11.03 16.41
C ALA A 141 -6.59 -11.86 17.48
N ALA A 142 -6.00 -11.96 18.67
CA ALA A 142 -6.81 -12.14 19.85
C ALA A 142 -7.79 -10.96 19.90
N ARG A 143 -9.10 -11.23 19.98
CA ARG A 143 -10.09 -10.20 20.25
C ARG A 143 -9.59 -9.40 21.46
N ARG A 144 -9.47 -8.08 21.34
CA ARG A 144 -9.64 -7.23 22.51
C ARG A 144 -11.11 -7.34 22.86
N THR A 145 -11.39 -8.10 23.92
CA THR A 145 -12.64 -8.04 24.69
C THR A 145 -12.91 -6.63 25.13
#